data_AF-A0A955SGC9-F1
#
_entry.id   AF-A0A955SGC9-F1
#
_cell.length_a   1.000
_cell.length_b   1.000
_cell.length_c   1.000
_cell.angle_alpha   90.00
_cell.angle_beta   90.00
_cell.angle_gamma   90.00
#
_symmetry.space_group_name_H-M   'P 1'
#
loop_
_entity.id
_entity.type
_entity.pdbx_description
1 polymer ?
#
loop_
_entity_poly.entity_id
_entity_poly.type
_entity_poly.pdbx_seq_one_letter_code
_entity_poly.pdbx_strand_id
1 'polypeptide(L)'
;SARHWNSYQTAYLLLAGLATPLVVSVHSIVSLDFTVSIIPGWHSTIFPPYFVAGAIYSGFAMLLTLLIPLRAIYGLKGLITDRHLENMGKVLLVTGLLVGYGYVMEGFTTWYSDNEYEWYMTVNRYTGPYAVVVWSLMVCNVLAVQALWLKWCRRNVYVLFIVAMAVNVGMWIERYMIVVTSLHRDFLPSSWGMYAGTFWDWTLLFGSIGLFLTLTFVFVRLLPMISIFEMRELIAHKQDDSSSQSESEGATS
;
A
#
# COMPACT_ATOMS: atom_id res chain seq x y z
N SER A 1 29.77 9.59 22.28
CA SER A 1 29.86 11.00 22.74
C SER A 1 28.47 11.62 22.64
N ALA A 2 27.99 12.30 23.69
CA ALA A 2 26.65 12.91 23.72
C ALA A 2 26.40 13.88 22.55
N ARG A 3 27.45 14.57 22.07
CA ARG A 3 27.38 15.45 20.89
C ARG A 3 27.00 14.70 19.61
N HIS A 4 27.54 13.50 19.41
CA HIS A 4 27.21 12.68 18.25
C HIS A 4 25.75 12.21 18.29
N TRP A 5 25.23 11.86 19.47
CA TRP A 5 23.84 11.44 19.62
C TRP A 5 22.85 12.57 19.33
N ASN A 6 23.16 13.79 19.80
CA ASN A 6 22.36 14.96 19.49
C ASN A 6 22.36 15.30 17.98
N SER A 7 23.51 15.19 17.31
CA SER A 7 23.60 15.36 15.85
C SER A 7 22.83 14.27 15.11
N TYR A 8 22.91 13.02 15.57
CA TYR A 8 22.16 11.91 14.99
C TYR A 8 20.65 12.11 15.10
N GLN A 9 20.14 12.48 16.27
CA GLN A 9 18.71 12.74 16.49
C GLN A 9 18.20 13.91 15.63
N THR A 10 18.96 15.02 15.58
CA THR A 10 18.61 16.14 14.70
C THR A 10 18.57 15.72 13.23
N ALA A 11 19.58 14.98 12.76
CA ALA A 11 19.62 14.49 11.39
C ALA A 11 18.47 13.51 11.08
N TYR A 12 18.16 12.59 12.01
CA TYR A 12 17.07 11.63 11.89
C TYR A 12 15.71 12.34 11.72
N LEU A 13 15.44 13.35 12.55
CA LEU A 13 14.20 14.15 12.47
C LEU A 13 14.13 14.95 11.17
N LEU A 14 15.23 15.56 10.74
CA LEU A 14 15.28 16.30 9.47
C LEU A 14 15.05 15.38 8.27
N LEU A 15 15.71 14.21 8.24
CA LEU A 15 15.53 13.23 7.17
C LEU A 15 14.11 12.68 7.14
N ALA A 16 13.49 12.39 8.29
CA ALA A 16 12.09 11.97 8.36
C ALA A 16 11.14 13.08 7.85
N GLY A 17 11.40 14.33 8.23
CA GLY A 17 10.66 15.50 7.77
C GLY A 17 10.77 15.75 6.27
N LEU A 18 11.93 15.48 5.66
CA LEU A 18 12.15 15.58 4.21
C LEU A 18 11.61 14.37 3.44
N ALA A 19 11.70 13.16 4.01
CA ALA A 19 11.23 11.94 3.38
C ALA A 19 9.71 11.91 3.23
N THR A 20 8.96 12.46 4.18
CA THR A 20 7.49 12.48 4.15
C THR A 20 6.92 13.19 2.90
N PRO A 21 7.24 14.46 2.61
CA PRO A 21 6.79 15.11 1.37
C PRO A 21 7.41 14.49 0.12
N LEU A 22 8.61 13.93 0.21
CA LEU A 22 9.25 13.22 -0.92
C LEU A 22 8.44 11.98 -1.34
N VAL A 23 8.00 11.16 -0.40
CA VAL A 23 7.21 9.95 -0.71
C VAL A 23 5.87 10.32 -1.36
N VAL A 24 5.24 11.39 -0.88
CA VAL A 24 4.00 11.94 -1.46
C VAL A 24 4.27 12.48 -2.87
N SER A 25 5.35 13.23 -3.07
CA SER A 25 5.66 13.83 -4.37
C SER A 25 6.06 12.79 -5.42
N VAL A 26 6.84 11.78 -5.07
CA VAL A 26 7.27 10.72 -6.01
C VAL A 26 6.07 9.97 -6.59
N HIS A 27 5.13 9.55 -5.76
CA HIS A 27 3.93 8.85 -6.24
C HIS A 27 2.96 9.79 -6.97
N SER A 28 2.92 11.06 -6.58
CA SER A 28 2.17 12.08 -7.32
C SER A 28 2.76 12.30 -8.72
N ILE A 29 4.08 12.39 -8.86
CA ILE A 29 4.75 12.56 -10.16
C ILE A 29 4.45 11.38 -11.09
N VAL A 30 4.56 10.15 -10.59
CA VAL A 30 4.19 8.95 -11.39
C VAL A 30 2.72 9.00 -11.82
N SER A 31 1.83 9.53 -10.99
CA SER A 31 0.42 9.70 -11.38
C SER A 31 0.18 10.81 -12.41
N LEU A 32 1.06 11.83 -12.43
CA LEU A 32 0.96 12.95 -13.36
C LEU A 32 1.25 12.51 -14.80
N ASP A 33 2.08 11.48 -14.99
CA ASP A 33 2.32 10.87 -16.30
C ASP A 33 1.01 10.40 -16.96
N PHE A 34 0.02 9.98 -16.17
CA PHE A 34 -1.33 9.67 -16.63
C PHE A 34 -2.20 10.93 -16.67
N THR A 35 -2.27 11.68 -15.56
CA THR A 35 -3.20 12.79 -15.37
C THR A 35 -3.10 13.89 -16.43
N VAL A 36 -1.88 14.16 -16.90
CA VAL A 36 -1.62 15.21 -17.90
C VAL A 36 -2.04 14.77 -19.32
N SER A 37 -2.21 13.47 -19.55
CA SER A 37 -2.72 12.94 -20.80
C SER A 37 -4.18 13.35 -21.03
N ILE A 38 -4.57 13.45 -22.30
CA ILE A 38 -5.95 13.71 -22.73
C ILE A 38 -6.78 12.43 -22.90
N ILE A 39 -6.18 11.27 -22.64
CA ILE A 39 -6.84 9.97 -22.84
C ILE A 39 -7.99 9.82 -21.83
N PRO A 40 -9.18 9.35 -22.28
CA PRO A 40 -10.30 9.13 -21.39
C PRO A 40 -9.94 8.19 -20.24
N GLY A 41 -10.31 8.58 -19.02
CA GLY A 41 -9.98 7.90 -17.77
C GLY A 41 -8.54 7.96 -17.31
N TRP A 42 -7.67 8.70 -17.99
CA TRP A 42 -6.42 9.16 -17.41
C TRP A 42 -6.52 10.62 -16.97
N HIS A 43 -7.29 11.42 -17.71
CA HIS A 43 -7.43 12.85 -17.46
C HIS A 43 -8.29 13.14 -16.22
N SER A 44 -7.72 12.97 -15.02
CA SER A 44 -8.43 13.17 -13.76
C SER A 44 -7.57 13.78 -12.66
N THR A 45 -8.06 14.85 -12.04
CA THR A 45 -7.34 15.56 -10.97
C THR A 45 -7.26 14.80 -9.65
N ILE A 46 -8.01 13.70 -9.50
CA ILE A 46 -7.99 12.88 -8.28
C ILE A 46 -6.80 11.91 -8.23
N PHE A 47 -6.13 11.67 -9.36
CA PHE A 47 -5.08 10.66 -9.49
C PHE A 47 -3.87 10.86 -8.56
N PRO A 48 -3.32 12.08 -8.38
CA PRO A 48 -2.18 12.27 -7.47
C PRO A 48 -2.42 11.83 -6.01
N PRO A 49 -3.43 12.34 -5.29
CA PRO A 49 -3.70 11.85 -3.93
C PRO A 49 -4.14 10.37 -3.91
N TYR A 50 -4.83 9.92 -4.95
CA TYR A 50 -5.26 8.54 -5.09
C TYR A 50 -4.09 7.55 -5.24
N PHE A 51 -3.09 7.85 -6.08
CA PHE A 51 -1.90 7.03 -6.24
C PHE A 51 -1.05 6.99 -4.97
N VAL A 52 -0.97 8.10 -4.24
CA VAL A 52 -0.31 8.15 -2.92
C VAL A 52 -1.03 7.24 -1.92
N ALA A 53 -2.36 7.29 -1.85
CA ALA A 53 -3.14 6.40 -0.99
C ALA A 53 -2.94 4.92 -1.37
N GLY A 54 -2.97 4.61 -2.67
CA GLY A 54 -2.71 3.28 -3.20
C GLY A 54 -1.29 2.77 -2.91
N ALA A 55 -0.29 3.66 -2.91
CA ALA A 55 1.09 3.32 -2.58
C ALA A 55 1.26 2.94 -1.09
N ILE A 56 0.63 3.70 -0.19
CA ILE A 56 0.62 3.35 1.24
C ILE A 56 -0.12 2.02 1.43
N TYR A 57 -1.27 1.86 0.79
CA TYR A 57 -2.10 0.66 0.88
C TYR A 57 -1.36 -0.62 0.42
N SER A 58 -0.80 -0.62 -0.80
CA SER A 58 0.03 -1.73 -1.30
C SER A 58 1.32 -1.93 -0.50
N GLY A 59 1.96 -0.85 -0.04
CA GLY A 59 3.18 -0.92 0.78
C GLY A 59 2.95 -1.65 2.09
N PHE A 60 1.87 -1.32 2.82
CA PHE A 60 1.51 -2.02 4.05
C PHE A 60 1.06 -3.46 3.81
N ALA A 61 0.41 -3.76 2.68
CA ALA A 61 0.09 -5.13 2.29
C ALA A 61 1.35 -5.97 2.01
N MET A 62 2.32 -5.42 1.29
CA MET A 62 3.62 -6.06 1.07
C MET A 62 4.40 -6.23 2.38
N LEU A 63 4.37 -5.23 3.26
CA LEU A 63 4.99 -5.33 4.58
C LEU A 63 4.41 -6.50 5.37
N LEU A 64 3.08 -6.62 5.47
CA LEU A 64 2.41 -7.74 6.15
C LEU A 64 2.76 -9.10 5.52
N THR A 65 2.81 -9.14 4.19
CA THR A 65 3.18 -10.33 3.40
C THR A 65 4.56 -10.88 3.78
N LEU A 66 5.55 -10.02 3.98
CA LEU A 66 6.91 -10.43 4.32
C LEU A 66 7.07 -10.63 5.83
N LEU A 67 6.51 -9.72 6.63
CA LEU A 67 6.69 -9.69 8.07
C LEU A 67 6.02 -10.87 8.76
N ILE A 68 4.85 -11.33 8.31
CA ILE A 68 4.13 -12.45 8.94
C ILE A 68 4.95 -13.76 8.87
N PRO A 69 5.44 -14.22 7.69
CA PRO A 69 6.33 -15.36 7.61
C PRO A 69 7.64 -15.16 8.36
N LEU A 70 8.30 -14.00 8.21
CA LEU A 70 9.56 -13.71 8.91
C LEU A 70 9.40 -13.76 10.44
N ARG A 71 8.30 -13.22 10.97
CA ARG A 71 7.94 -13.28 12.39
C ARG A 71 7.82 -14.73 12.88
N ALA A 72 7.27 -15.62 12.07
CA ALA A 72 7.10 -17.03 12.41
C ALA A 72 8.42 -17.81 12.33
N ILE A 73 9.20 -17.62 11.25
CA ILE A 73 10.44 -18.36 10.98
C ILE A 73 11.54 -17.98 11.97
N TYR A 74 11.72 -16.68 12.24
CA TYR A 74 12.77 -16.17 13.12
C TYR A 74 12.32 -16.01 14.59
N GLY A 75 11.10 -16.44 14.93
CA GLY A 75 10.60 -16.39 16.31
C GLY A 75 10.43 -14.97 16.89
N LEU A 76 10.22 -13.96 16.06
CA LEU A 76 10.24 -12.54 16.45
C LEU A 76 8.96 -12.06 17.16
N LYS A 77 8.14 -12.97 17.72
CA LYS A 77 6.84 -12.64 18.34
C LYS A 77 6.96 -11.68 19.54
N GLY A 78 8.10 -11.70 20.24
CA GLY A 78 8.39 -10.80 21.36
C GLY A 78 8.72 -9.36 20.94
N LEU A 79 9.14 -9.15 19.69
CA LEU A 79 9.46 -7.83 19.14
C LEU A 79 8.30 -7.32 18.28
N ILE A 80 7.85 -8.14 17.33
CA ILE A 80 6.68 -7.89 16.51
C ILE A 80 5.46 -8.50 17.20
N THR A 81 4.86 -7.70 18.08
CA THR A 81 3.66 -8.10 18.84
C THR A 81 2.39 -8.09 17.98
N ASP A 82 1.32 -8.73 18.46
CA ASP A 82 0.03 -8.73 17.76
C ASP A 82 -0.60 -7.33 17.67
N ARG A 83 -0.19 -6.39 18.55
CA ARG A 83 -0.58 -4.98 18.46
C ARG A 83 -0.05 -4.31 17.20
N HIS A 84 1.18 -4.64 16.77
CA HIS A 84 1.74 -4.12 15.52
C HIS A 84 0.91 -4.63 14.33
N LEU A 85 0.58 -5.92 14.30
CA LEU A 85 -0.25 -6.52 13.25
C LEU A 85 -1.66 -5.89 13.21
N GLU A 86 -2.29 -5.71 14.38
CA GLU A 86 -3.61 -5.07 14.46
C GLU A 86 -3.58 -3.61 13.97
N ASN A 87 -2.52 -2.85 14.33
CA ASN A 87 -2.35 -1.47 13.88
C ASN A 87 -2.10 -1.38 12.37
N MET A 88 -1.27 -2.26 11.80
CA MET A 88 -1.07 -2.33 10.36
C MET A 88 -2.37 -2.70 9.63
N GLY A 89 -3.18 -3.60 10.19
CA GLY A 89 -4.51 -3.90 9.67
C GLY A 89 -5.46 -2.70 9.67
N LYS A 90 -5.37 -1.80 10.66
CA LYS A 90 -6.15 -0.55 10.67
C LYS A 90 -5.65 0.44 9.61
N VAL A 91 -4.33 0.57 9.43
CA VAL A 91 -3.77 1.41 8.37
C VAL A 91 -4.20 0.90 7.00
N LEU A 92 -4.15 -0.41 6.79
CA LEU A 92 -4.61 -1.07 5.56
C LEU A 92 -6.11 -0.82 5.32
N LEU A 93 -6.93 -0.88 6.37
CA LEU A 93 -8.35 -0.54 6.30
C LEU A 93 -8.58 0.92 5.87
N VAL A 94 -7.97 1.88 6.58
CA VAL A 94 -8.15 3.31 6.29
C VAL A 94 -7.71 3.66 4.88
N THR A 95 -6.55 3.17 4.46
CA THR A 95 -6.02 3.44 3.12
C THR A 95 -6.81 2.72 2.03
N GLY A 96 -7.30 1.50 2.27
CA GLY A 96 -8.21 0.81 1.36
C GLY A 96 -9.55 1.54 1.18
N LEU A 97 -10.06 2.18 2.24
CA LEU A 97 -11.25 3.04 2.13
C LEU A 97 -11.00 4.31 1.30
N LEU A 98 -9.81 4.91 1.40
CA LEU A 98 -9.43 6.05 0.56
C LEU A 98 -9.33 5.66 -0.92
N VAL A 99 -8.77 4.49 -1.21
CA VAL A 99 -8.72 3.94 -2.58
C VAL A 99 -10.15 3.64 -3.07
N GLY A 100 -10.98 3.01 -2.24
CA GLY A 100 -12.39 2.76 -2.56
C GLY A 100 -13.18 4.04 -2.83
N TYR A 101 -12.92 5.11 -2.07
CA TYR A 101 -13.45 6.44 -2.34
C TYR A 101 -13.03 6.96 -3.71
N GLY A 102 -11.77 6.76 -4.10
CA GLY A 102 -11.29 7.08 -5.44
C GLY A 102 -12.11 6.42 -6.56
N TYR A 103 -12.40 5.13 -6.45
CA TYR A 103 -13.23 4.42 -7.43
C TYR A 103 -14.65 4.98 -7.52
N VAL A 104 -15.27 5.27 -6.37
CA VAL A 104 -16.63 5.85 -6.32
C VAL A 104 -16.63 7.24 -6.94
N MET A 105 -15.63 8.06 -6.60
CA MET A 105 -15.52 9.41 -7.14
C MET A 105 -15.26 9.40 -8.64
N GLU A 106 -14.43 8.50 -9.16
CA GLU A 106 -14.21 8.34 -10.60
C GLU A 106 -15.52 8.00 -11.33
N GLY A 107 -16.30 7.05 -10.81
CA GLY A 107 -17.62 6.72 -11.34
C GLY A 107 -18.60 7.90 -11.25
N PHE A 108 -18.56 8.67 -10.15
CA PHE A 108 -19.42 9.85 -9.98
C PHE A 108 -19.02 10.98 -10.94
N THR A 109 -17.74 11.31 -11.07
CA THR A 109 -17.27 12.41 -11.93
C THR A 109 -17.46 12.11 -13.40
N THR A 110 -17.29 10.86 -13.83
CA THR A 110 -17.53 10.45 -15.23
C THR A 110 -19.01 10.56 -15.59
N TRP A 111 -19.90 10.12 -14.70
CA TRP A 111 -21.35 10.31 -14.85
C TRP A 111 -21.75 11.80 -14.81
N TYR A 112 -21.18 12.57 -13.89
CA TYR A 112 -21.48 14.00 -13.73
C TYR A 112 -20.94 14.86 -14.89
N SER A 113 -19.82 14.47 -15.50
CA SER A 113 -19.18 15.22 -16.59
C SER A 113 -19.97 15.18 -17.90
N ASP A 114 -20.92 14.26 -18.06
CA ASP A 114 -21.73 14.04 -19.27
C ASP A 114 -20.90 13.95 -20.57
N ASN A 115 -19.67 13.45 -20.47
CA ASN A 115 -18.79 13.24 -21.61
C ASN A 115 -18.95 11.81 -22.11
N GLU A 116 -19.39 11.67 -23.37
CA GLU A 116 -19.66 10.38 -24.00
C GLU A 116 -18.45 9.42 -23.94
N TYR A 117 -17.23 9.93 -24.11
CA TYR A 117 -16.02 9.09 -24.12
C TYR A 117 -15.66 8.58 -22.71
N GLU A 118 -15.76 9.44 -21.70
CA GLU A 118 -15.51 9.08 -20.29
C GLU A 118 -16.57 8.11 -19.75
N TRP A 119 -17.84 8.36 -20.12
CA TRP A 119 -18.94 7.47 -19.77
C TRP A 119 -18.83 6.13 -20.48
N TYR A 120 -18.54 6.12 -21.78
CA TYR A 120 -18.31 4.89 -22.54
C TYR A 120 -17.18 4.06 -21.94
N MET A 121 -16.06 4.69 -21.59
CA MET A 121 -14.95 3.98 -20.95
C MET A 121 -15.37 3.37 -19.61
N THR A 122 -16.10 4.11 -18.78
CA THR A 122 -16.62 3.60 -17.50
C THR A 122 -17.51 2.38 -17.71
N VAL A 123 -18.47 2.46 -18.64
CA VAL A 123 -19.35 1.33 -18.99
C VAL A 123 -18.54 0.15 -19.53
N ASN A 124 -17.57 0.40 -20.40
CA ASN A 124 -16.70 -0.63 -20.98
C ASN A 124 -15.81 -1.31 -19.94
N ARG A 125 -15.40 -0.62 -18.87
CA ARG A 125 -14.70 -1.22 -17.74
C ARG A 125 -15.57 -2.25 -17.01
N TYR A 126 -16.87 -1.99 -16.83
CA TYR A 126 -17.76 -2.90 -16.08
C TYR A 126 -18.41 -3.99 -16.93
N THR A 127 -18.59 -3.76 -18.24
CA THR A 127 -19.35 -4.66 -19.14
C THR A 127 -18.55 -5.16 -20.35
N GLY A 128 -17.40 -4.55 -20.63
CA GLY A 128 -16.59 -4.86 -21.80
C GLY A 128 -15.66 -6.08 -21.64
N PRO A 129 -14.72 -6.26 -22.57
CA PRO A 129 -13.83 -7.44 -22.62
C PRO A 129 -12.99 -7.66 -21.35
N TYR A 130 -12.66 -6.58 -20.65
CA TYR A 130 -11.88 -6.61 -19.41
C TYR A 130 -12.75 -6.50 -18.14
N ALA A 131 -14.07 -6.69 -18.22
CA ALA A 131 -14.96 -6.64 -17.06
C ALA A 131 -14.50 -7.53 -15.90
N VAL A 132 -14.05 -8.76 -16.21
CA VAL A 132 -13.55 -9.71 -15.19
C VAL A 132 -12.37 -9.12 -14.41
N VAL A 133 -11.50 -8.34 -15.05
CA VAL A 133 -10.37 -7.66 -14.41
C VAL A 133 -10.87 -6.63 -13.39
N VAL A 134 -11.87 -5.83 -13.78
CA VAL A 134 -12.45 -4.78 -12.91
C VAL A 134 -13.24 -5.37 -11.75
N TRP A 135 -14.02 -6.43 -11.98
CA TRP A 135 -14.71 -7.13 -10.89
C TRP A 135 -13.73 -7.80 -9.92
N SER A 136 -12.65 -8.39 -10.44
CA SER A 136 -11.58 -8.96 -9.60
C SER A 136 -10.89 -7.89 -8.76
N LEU A 137 -10.65 -6.70 -9.33
CA LEU A 137 -10.14 -5.54 -8.61
C LEU A 137 -11.06 -5.16 -7.45
N MET A 138 -12.37 -5.03 -7.68
CA MET A 138 -13.34 -4.66 -6.65
C MET A 138 -13.38 -5.68 -5.51
N VAL A 139 -13.32 -6.97 -5.84
CA VAL A 139 -13.26 -8.04 -4.82
C VAL A 139 -11.96 -7.95 -4.00
N CYS A 140 -10.82 -7.77 -4.65
CA CYS A 140 -9.51 -7.77 -3.98
C CYS A 140 -9.25 -6.50 -3.16
N ASN A 141 -9.59 -5.32 -3.68
CA ASN A 141 -9.27 -4.05 -3.05
C ASN A 141 -10.38 -3.50 -2.16
N VAL A 142 -11.65 -3.65 -2.58
CA VAL A 142 -12.77 -3.07 -1.83
C VAL A 142 -13.32 -4.10 -0.85
N LEU A 143 -13.70 -5.28 -1.34
CA LEU A 143 -14.40 -6.28 -0.53
C LEU A 143 -13.50 -6.96 0.50
N ALA A 144 -12.28 -7.38 0.12
CA ALA A 144 -11.37 -8.08 1.02
C ALA A 144 -11.00 -7.23 2.24
N VAL A 145 -10.86 -5.91 2.06
CA VAL A 145 -10.53 -4.98 3.14
C VAL A 145 -11.69 -4.78 4.11
N GLN A 146 -12.95 -4.90 3.68
CA GLN A 146 -14.08 -4.75 4.59
C GLN A 146 -14.08 -5.81 5.71
N ALA A 147 -13.46 -6.98 5.48
CA ALA A 147 -13.26 -7.98 6.53
C ALA A 147 -12.48 -7.42 7.73
N LEU A 148 -11.60 -6.43 7.50
CA LEU A 148 -10.79 -5.80 8.54
C LEU A 148 -11.57 -4.85 9.45
N TRP A 149 -12.86 -4.59 9.22
CA TRP A 149 -13.71 -3.93 10.23
C TRP A 149 -13.88 -4.78 11.49
N LEU A 150 -13.96 -6.09 11.30
CA LEU A 150 -14.13 -7.05 12.38
C LEU A 150 -12.82 -7.20 13.15
N LYS A 151 -12.86 -6.92 14.46
CA LYS A 151 -11.69 -7.04 15.34
C LYS A 151 -11.10 -8.46 15.34
N TRP A 152 -11.94 -9.47 15.17
CA TRP A 152 -11.51 -10.87 15.06
C TRP A 152 -10.63 -11.10 13.82
N CYS A 153 -11.03 -10.59 12.66
CA CYS A 153 -10.25 -10.69 11.42
C CYS A 153 -8.88 -10.01 11.54
N ARG A 154 -8.82 -8.80 12.13
CA ARG A 154 -7.56 -8.06 12.32
C ARG A 154 -6.57 -8.73 13.29
N ARG A 155 -7.08 -9.53 14.23
CA ARG A 155 -6.26 -10.26 15.21
C ARG A 155 -5.87 -11.65 14.74
N ASN A 156 -6.49 -12.16 13.69
CA ASN A 156 -6.16 -13.44 13.10
C ASN A 156 -5.07 -13.26 12.03
N VAL A 157 -3.87 -13.75 12.33
CA VAL A 157 -2.68 -13.63 11.47
C VAL A 157 -2.92 -14.22 10.08
N TYR A 158 -3.63 -15.35 9.98
CA TYR A 158 -3.92 -16.01 8.71
C TYR A 158 -4.86 -15.18 7.84
N VAL A 159 -5.91 -14.62 8.44
CA VAL A 159 -6.84 -13.73 7.73
C VAL A 159 -6.11 -12.48 7.25
N LEU A 160 -5.29 -11.89 8.11
CA LEU A 160 -4.52 -10.69 7.76
C LEU A 160 -3.54 -10.95 6.61
N PHE A 161 -2.91 -12.14 6.58
CA PHE A 161 -2.02 -12.55 5.48
C PHE A 161 -2.78 -12.75 4.16
N ILE A 162 -3.93 -13.42 4.20
CA ILE A 162 -4.77 -13.63 3.00
C ILE A 162 -5.28 -12.30 2.46
N VAL A 163 -5.74 -11.39 3.33
CA VAL A 163 -6.17 -10.05 2.91
C VAL A 163 -5.00 -9.30 2.30
N ALA A 164 -3.82 -9.29 2.93
CA ALA A 164 -2.64 -8.62 2.39
C ALA A 164 -2.21 -9.18 1.00
N MET A 165 -2.32 -10.49 0.79
CA MET A 165 -2.13 -11.11 -0.53
C MET A 165 -3.14 -10.62 -1.56
N ALA A 166 -4.42 -10.63 -1.20
CA ALA A 166 -5.48 -10.13 -2.07
C ALA A 166 -5.24 -8.65 -2.44
N VAL A 167 -4.84 -7.81 -1.49
CA VAL A 167 -4.51 -6.41 -1.73
C VAL A 167 -3.34 -6.26 -2.71
N ASN A 168 -2.25 -7.00 -2.54
CA ASN A 168 -1.10 -6.90 -3.44
C ASN A 168 -1.47 -7.27 -4.88
N VAL A 169 -2.27 -8.32 -5.05
CA VAL A 169 -2.80 -8.72 -6.37
C VAL A 169 -3.76 -7.65 -6.89
N GLY A 170 -4.68 -7.17 -6.07
CA GLY A 170 -5.67 -6.14 -6.45
C GLY A 170 -5.01 -4.84 -6.89
N MET A 171 -3.99 -4.36 -6.17
CA MET A 171 -3.25 -3.15 -6.55
C MET A 171 -2.44 -3.32 -7.84
N TRP A 172 -1.94 -4.52 -8.12
CA TRP A 172 -1.34 -4.80 -9.43
C TRP A 172 -2.40 -4.79 -10.55
N ILE A 173 -3.55 -5.43 -10.32
CA ILE A 173 -4.70 -5.43 -11.24
C ILE A 173 -5.17 -3.98 -11.49
N GLU A 174 -5.15 -3.12 -10.48
CA GLU A 174 -5.54 -1.72 -10.60
C GLU A 174 -4.65 -0.97 -11.59
N ARG A 175 -3.32 -1.11 -11.47
CA ARG A 175 -2.37 -0.46 -12.38
C ARG A 175 -2.50 -1.04 -13.79
N TYR A 176 -2.72 -2.34 -13.91
CA TYR A 176 -3.05 -2.97 -15.19
C TYR A 176 -4.34 -2.39 -15.78
N MET A 177 -5.40 -2.23 -14.99
CA MET A 177 -6.67 -1.68 -15.43
C MET A 177 -6.50 -0.25 -15.92
N ILE A 178 -5.90 0.64 -15.12
CA ILE A 178 -5.69 2.04 -15.49
C ILE A 178 -4.95 2.12 -16.83
N VAL A 179 -3.88 1.36 -17.04
CA VAL A 179 -3.10 1.42 -18.28
C VAL A 179 -3.83 0.77 -19.46
N VAL A 180 -4.19 -0.51 -19.35
CA VAL A 180 -4.67 -1.31 -20.48
C VAL A 180 -6.10 -0.95 -20.84
N THR A 181 -6.99 -0.81 -19.86
CA THR A 181 -8.41 -0.58 -20.16
C THR A 181 -8.68 0.83 -20.67
N SER A 182 -7.85 1.81 -20.35
CA SER A 182 -7.95 3.16 -20.94
C SER A 182 -7.33 3.24 -22.34
N LEU A 183 -6.35 2.40 -22.68
CA LEU A 183 -5.68 2.44 -23.99
C LEU A 183 -6.31 1.54 -25.05
N HIS A 184 -6.90 0.41 -24.66
CA HIS A 184 -7.44 -0.56 -25.64
C HIS A 184 -8.67 -0.05 -26.42
N ARG A 185 -9.37 0.96 -25.87
CA ARG A 185 -10.52 1.64 -26.45
C ARG A 185 -10.36 3.13 -26.20
N ASP A 186 -9.83 3.84 -27.19
CA ASP A 186 -9.65 5.30 -27.17
C ASP A 186 -10.71 5.99 -28.04
N PHE A 187 -10.44 7.25 -28.42
CA PHE A 187 -11.33 8.09 -29.22
C PHE A 187 -11.69 7.51 -30.60
N LEU A 188 -10.80 6.74 -31.25
CA LEU A 188 -11.03 6.25 -32.62
C LEU A 188 -11.31 4.74 -32.61
N PRO A 189 -12.53 4.31 -33.03
CA PRO A 189 -12.84 2.89 -33.11
C PRO A 189 -11.91 2.06 -33.99
N SER A 190 -11.26 2.68 -34.98
CA SER A 190 -10.28 2.01 -35.86
C SER A 190 -8.98 1.61 -35.15
N SER A 191 -8.66 2.26 -34.03
CA SER A 191 -7.44 2.03 -33.25
C SER A 191 -7.64 1.03 -32.12
N TRP A 192 -8.86 0.49 -31.98
CA TRP A 192 -9.20 -0.40 -30.89
C TRP A 192 -8.47 -1.74 -31.02
N GLY A 193 -7.81 -2.15 -29.93
CA GLY A 193 -7.01 -3.36 -29.87
C GLY A 193 -7.27 -4.15 -28.60
N MET A 194 -6.70 -5.34 -28.51
CA MET A 194 -6.65 -6.13 -27.28
C MET A 194 -5.20 -6.35 -26.90
N TYR A 195 -4.91 -6.21 -25.60
CA TYR A 195 -3.61 -6.55 -25.05
C TYR A 195 -3.66 -7.94 -24.42
N ALA A 196 -2.72 -8.79 -24.83
CA ALA A 196 -2.43 -10.06 -24.19
C ALA A 196 -0.95 -10.09 -23.86
N GLY A 197 -0.62 -10.27 -22.57
CA GLY A 197 0.77 -10.34 -22.12
C GLY A 197 1.51 -11.50 -22.79
N THR A 198 2.67 -11.21 -23.35
CA THR A 198 3.56 -12.19 -23.95
C THR A 198 4.30 -12.99 -22.88
N PHE A 199 4.96 -14.07 -23.28
CA PHE A 199 5.86 -14.82 -22.39
C PHE A 199 6.87 -13.89 -21.70
N TRP A 200 7.45 -12.95 -22.43
CA TRP A 200 8.47 -12.03 -21.90
C TRP A 200 7.92 -11.10 -20.82
N ASP A 201 6.70 -10.58 -20.99
CA ASP A 201 6.04 -9.71 -20.01
C ASP A 201 5.89 -10.43 -18.65
N TRP A 202 5.43 -11.69 -18.69
CA TRP A 202 5.28 -12.51 -17.48
C TRP A 202 6.62 -12.90 -16.87
N THR A 203 7.61 -13.28 -17.69
CA THR A 203 8.94 -13.61 -17.16
C THR A 203 9.63 -12.42 -16.50
N LEU A 204 9.44 -11.21 -17.02
CA LEU A 204 9.98 -10.00 -16.42
C LEU A 204 9.30 -9.70 -15.08
N LEU A 205 7.98 -9.84 -15.02
CA LEU A 205 7.21 -9.69 -13.78
C LEU A 205 7.70 -10.67 -12.70
N PHE A 206 7.72 -11.97 -13.00
CA PHE A 206 8.20 -12.97 -12.05
C PHE A 206 9.70 -12.82 -11.73
N GLY A 207 10.50 -12.40 -12.70
CA GLY A 207 11.92 -12.09 -12.52
C GLY A 207 12.15 -10.95 -11.52
N SER A 208 11.33 -9.89 -11.58
CA SER A 208 11.39 -8.78 -10.63
C SER A 208 11.04 -9.21 -9.20
N ILE A 209 10.05 -10.09 -9.04
CA ILE A 209 9.69 -10.70 -7.74
C ILE A 209 10.86 -11.54 -7.22
N GLY A 210 11.46 -12.36 -8.08
CA GLY A 210 12.62 -13.18 -7.74
C GLY A 210 13.83 -12.34 -7.30
N LEU A 211 14.13 -11.26 -8.03
CA LEU A 211 15.19 -10.32 -7.67
C LEU A 211 14.92 -9.66 -6.32
N PHE A 212 13.70 -9.16 -6.10
CA PHE A 212 13.30 -8.54 -4.85
C PHE A 212 13.43 -9.48 -3.65
N LEU A 213 12.93 -10.72 -3.77
CA LEU A 213 13.05 -11.73 -2.72
C LEU A 213 14.51 -12.12 -2.47
N THR A 214 15.32 -12.25 -3.53
CA THR A 214 16.75 -12.54 -3.40
C THR A 214 17.47 -11.45 -2.61
N LEU A 215 17.27 -10.17 -2.97
CA LEU A 215 17.85 -9.05 -2.25
C LEU A 215 17.34 -8.95 -0.80
N THR A 216 16.06 -9.24 -0.58
CA THR A 216 15.48 -9.28 0.77
C THR A 216 16.11 -10.38 1.62
N PHE A 217 16.31 -11.59 1.09
CA PHE A 217 16.96 -12.67 1.83
C PHE A 217 18.44 -12.38 2.11
N VAL A 218 19.15 -11.76 1.16
CA VAL A 218 20.52 -11.29 1.38
C VAL A 218 20.55 -10.24 2.50
N PHE A 219 19.62 -9.28 2.50
CA PHE A 219 19.50 -8.27 3.55
C PHE A 219 19.25 -8.90 4.93
N VAL A 220 18.27 -9.79 5.03
CA VAL A 220 17.92 -10.50 6.28
C VAL A 220 19.10 -11.34 6.80
N ARG A 221 19.94 -11.87 5.91
CA ARG A 221 21.09 -12.69 6.28
C ARG A 221 22.31 -11.86 6.72
N LEU A 222 22.54 -10.71 6.10
CA LEU A 222 23.75 -9.91 6.30
C LEU A 222 23.59 -8.79 7.33
N LEU A 223 22.37 -8.26 7.51
CA LEU A 223 22.09 -7.10 8.35
C LEU A 223 21.05 -7.42 9.43
N PRO A 224 21.09 -6.71 10.59
CA PRO A 224 20.07 -6.88 11.62
C PRO A 224 18.72 -6.35 11.12
N MET A 225 17.71 -7.22 11.11
CA MET A 225 16.34 -6.88 10.67
C MET A 225 15.64 -5.83 11.55
N ILE A 226 16.13 -5.61 12.77
CA ILE A 226 15.52 -4.73 13.78
C ILE A 226 16.59 -3.78 14.29
N SER A 227 16.24 -2.49 14.42
CA SER A 227 17.10 -1.45 14.98
C SER A 227 17.35 -1.71 16.48
N ILE A 228 18.51 -2.28 16.80
CA ILE A 228 18.86 -2.64 18.20
C ILE A 228 18.90 -1.39 19.10
N PHE A 229 19.38 -0.26 18.58
CA PHE A 229 19.51 0.96 19.39
C PHE A 229 18.14 1.56 19.75
N GLU A 230 17.21 1.68 18.81
CA GLU A 230 15.84 2.18 19.07
C GLU A 230 15.08 1.24 20.00
N MET A 231 15.24 -0.07 19.83
CA MET A 231 14.64 -1.03 20.75
C MET A 231 15.17 -0.87 22.19
N ARG A 232 16.46 -0.58 22.36
CA ARG A 232 17.03 -0.32 23.70
C ARG A 232 16.53 1.00 24.28
N GLU A 233 16.41 2.04 23.46
CA GLU A 233 15.85 3.33 23.86
C GLU A 233 14.38 3.21 24.27
N LEU A 234 13.57 2.45 23.52
CA LEU A 234 12.17 2.17 23.86
C LEU A 234 12.03 1.39 25.18
N ILE A 235 12.92 0.43 25.45
CA ILE A 235 12.92 -0.31 26.72
C ILE A 235 13.31 0.61 27.87
N ALA A 236 14.31 1.48 27.70
CA ALA A 236 14.72 2.44 28.71
C ALA A 236 13.59 3.42 29.05
N HIS A 237 12.95 4.02 28.04
CA HIS A 237 11.78 4.88 28.25
C HIS A 237 10.64 4.16 28.97
N LYS A 238 10.35 2.90 28.61
CA LYS A 238 9.32 2.11 29.27
C LYS A 238 9.67 1.81 30.74
N GLN A 239 10.94 1.63 31.06
CA GLN A 239 11.40 1.44 32.44
C GLN A 239 11.23 2.73 33.26
N ASP A 240 11.62 3.88 32.71
CA ASP A 240 11.48 5.19 33.36
C ASP A 240 10.00 5.57 33.61
N ASP A 241 9.12 5.28 32.64
CA ASP A 241 7.67 5.46 32.79
C ASP A 241 7.09 4.56 33.90
N SER A 242 7.59 3.34 34.03
CA SER A 242 7.13 2.40 35.07
C SER A 242 7.62 2.80 36.47
N SER A 243 8.85 3.31 36.60
CA SER A 243 9.38 3.78 37.88
C SER A 243 8.66 5.05 38.35
N SER A 244 8.42 6.00 37.44
CA SER A 244 7.69 7.23 37.77
C SER A 244 6.23 6.98 38.18
N GLN A 245 5.56 6.00 37.55
CA GLN A 245 4.23 5.54 38.00
C GLN A 245 4.28 4.93 39.40
N SER A 246 5.26 4.06 39.69
CA SER A 246 5.39 3.45 41.01
C SER A 246 5.74 4.45 42.13
N GLU A 247 6.53 5.48 41.84
CA GLU A 247 6.80 6.57 42.78
C GLU A 247 5.56 7.44 43.03
N SER A 248 4.74 7.69 42.00
CA SER A 248 3.48 8.43 42.17
C SER A 248 2.42 7.68 42.97
N GLU A 249 2.35 6.35 42.83
CA GLU A 249 1.46 5.49 43.61
C GLU A 249 1.96 5.31 45.06
N GLY A 250 3.28 5.27 45.29
CA GLY A 250 3.86 5.22 46.64
C GLY A 250 3.83 6.55 47.40
N ALA A 251 3.75 7.69 46.71
CA ALA A 251 3.62 9.01 47.33
C ALA A 251 2.17 9.40 47.68
N THR A 252 1.18 8.63 47.22
CA THR A 252 -0.26 8.85 47.46
C THR A 252 -0.85 7.90 48.53
N SER A 253 -0.05 6.99 49.08
CA SER A 253 -0.36 6.13 50.23
C SER A 253 0.28 6.65 51.53
#